data_AF-A0A1F5AK98-F1
#
_entry.id   AF-A0A1F5AK98-F1
#
_cell.length_a   1.000
_cell.length_b   1.000
_cell.length_c   1.000
_cell.angle_alpha   90.00
_cell.angle_beta   90.00
_cell.angle_gamma   90.00
#
_symmetry.space_group_name_H-M   'P 1'
#
loop_
_entity.id
_entity.type
_entity.pdbx_description
1 polymer ?
#
loop_
_entity_poly.entity_id
_entity_poly.type
_entity_poly.pdbx_seq_one_letter_code
_entity_poly.pdbx_strand_id
1 'polypeptide(L)'
;MKALVDLRKLSGEETKKEIRDTALTTEGKAKGNLIANKSVITGTLLRSITTELLAEGYEGEVGTVVEYAPYVEFGHRGRRTIGGEEVGGFLVRAKPYLGPAFEDAIAGLLERLRARLKGGP
;
A
#
# COMPACT_ATOMS: atom_id res chain seq x y z
N MET A 1 6.16 -30.38 -22.31
CA MET A 1 7.18 -30.36 -21.22
C MET A 1 8.09 -29.13 -21.24
N LYS A 2 8.44 -28.53 -22.39
CA LYS A 2 9.27 -27.31 -22.46
C LYS A 2 8.61 -26.08 -21.78
N ALA A 3 7.32 -25.86 -22.00
CA ALA A 3 6.55 -24.78 -21.39
C ALA A 3 6.53 -24.75 -19.84
N LEU A 4 6.64 -25.91 -19.18
CA LEU A 4 6.72 -26.01 -17.71
C LEU A 4 8.11 -25.62 -17.18
N VAL A 5 9.16 -25.82 -18.00
CA VAL A 5 10.54 -25.43 -17.68
C VAL A 5 10.75 -23.95 -17.95
N ASP A 6 10.08 -23.38 -18.95
CA ASP A 6 10.13 -21.95 -19.26
C ASP A 6 9.33 -21.10 -18.24
N LEU A 7 8.20 -21.61 -17.73
CA LEU A 7 7.50 -21.06 -16.55
C LEU A 7 8.35 -21.07 -15.27
N ARG A 8 9.25 -22.04 -15.12
CA ARG A 8 10.19 -22.14 -13.99
C ARG A 8 11.42 -21.24 -14.16
N LYS A 9 11.73 -20.82 -15.39
CA LYS A 9 12.88 -19.97 -15.75
C LYS A 9 12.57 -18.48 -15.83
N LEU A 10 11.29 -18.09 -15.94
CA LEU A 10 10.79 -16.83 -15.37
C LEU A 10 11.05 -16.94 -13.86
N SER A 11 12.27 -16.54 -13.52
CA SER A 11 13.01 -17.08 -12.40
C SER A 11 12.31 -16.69 -11.11
N GLY A 12 12.29 -17.56 -10.11
CA GLY A 12 11.82 -17.19 -8.76
C GLY A 12 12.42 -15.85 -8.30
N GLU A 13 13.66 -15.55 -8.70
CA GLU A 13 14.32 -14.26 -8.46
C GLU A 13 13.67 -13.07 -9.19
N GLU A 14 13.22 -13.24 -10.44
CA GLU A 14 12.52 -12.17 -11.17
C GLU A 14 11.13 -11.90 -10.60
N THR A 15 10.42 -12.96 -10.18
CA THR A 15 9.15 -12.80 -9.46
C THR A 15 9.34 -12.10 -8.13
N LYS A 16 10.34 -12.51 -7.33
CA LYS A 16 10.71 -11.86 -6.06
C LYS A 16 11.13 -10.40 -6.25
N LYS A 17 11.83 -10.10 -7.34
CA LYS A 17 12.20 -8.73 -7.70
C LYS A 17 10.96 -7.90 -8.01
N GLU A 18 10.04 -8.42 -8.82
CA GLU A 18 8.83 -7.71 -9.23
C GLU A 18 7.87 -7.46 -8.05
N ILE A 19 7.59 -8.52 -7.29
CA ILE A 19 7.59 -8.57 -5.83
C ILE A 19 7.86 -7.27 -5.06
N ARG A 20 9.14 -7.18 -4.69
CA ARG A 20 9.79 -6.09 -3.98
C ARG A 20 9.59 -4.73 -4.66
N ASP A 21 9.82 -4.63 -5.96
CA ASP A 21 9.74 -3.36 -6.70
C ASP A 21 8.32 -2.78 -6.64
N THR A 22 7.31 -3.64 -6.73
CA THR A 22 5.90 -3.26 -6.60
C THR A 22 5.59 -2.80 -5.18
N ALA A 23 6.03 -3.53 -4.17
CA ALA A 23 5.80 -3.17 -2.77
C ALA A 23 6.45 -1.82 -2.41
N LEU A 24 7.71 -1.61 -2.80
CA LEU A 24 8.41 -0.32 -2.62
C LEU A 24 7.73 0.83 -3.37
N THR A 25 7.25 0.58 -4.59
CA THR A 25 6.48 1.57 -5.35
C THR A 25 5.17 1.91 -4.65
N THR A 26 4.50 0.91 -4.07
CA THR A 26 3.25 1.08 -3.32
C THR A 26 3.48 1.94 -2.08
N GLU A 27 4.54 1.67 -1.32
CA GLU A 27 4.95 2.50 -0.18
C GLU A 27 5.20 3.96 -0.61
N GLY A 28 5.95 4.17 -1.69
CA GLY A 28 6.22 5.50 -2.24
C GLY A 28 4.96 6.23 -2.67
N LYS A 29 4.03 5.54 -3.35
CA LYS A 29 2.73 6.09 -3.76
C LYS A 29 1.86 6.43 -2.55
N ALA A 30 1.79 5.56 -1.55
CA ALA A 30 1.02 5.80 -0.33
C ALA A 30 1.53 7.04 0.41
N LYS A 31 2.85 7.21 0.50
CA LYS A 31 3.49 8.42 1.02
C LYS A 31 3.16 9.65 0.18
N GLY A 32 3.21 9.53 -1.15
CA GLY A 32 2.82 10.59 -2.08
C GLY A 32 1.36 11.04 -1.90
N ASN A 33 0.44 10.08 -1.76
CA ASN A 33 -0.99 10.34 -1.52
C ASN A 33 -1.21 11.08 -0.20
N LEU A 34 -0.53 10.70 0.88
CA LEU A 34 -0.61 11.44 2.16
C LEU A 34 -0.19 12.91 2.03
N ILE A 35 0.87 13.17 1.26
CA ILE A 35 1.39 14.53 1.01
C ILE A 35 0.38 15.30 0.16
N ALA A 36 -0.07 14.73 -0.95
CA ALA A 36 -1.03 15.36 -1.87
C ALA A 36 -2.36 15.69 -1.18
N ASN A 37 -2.84 14.79 -0.33
CA ASN A 37 -4.09 14.96 0.42
C ASN A 37 -3.99 15.96 1.57
N LYS A 38 -2.79 16.49 1.87
CA LYS A 38 -2.51 17.37 3.03
C LYS A 38 -3.03 16.72 4.33
N SER A 39 -2.81 15.42 4.49
CA SER A 39 -3.34 14.62 5.61
C SER A 39 -2.47 14.65 6.86
N VAL A 40 -1.41 15.48 6.88
CA VAL A 40 -0.29 15.38 7.82
C VAL A 40 -0.66 15.89 9.23
N ILE A 41 -1.35 15.04 10.01
CA ILE A 41 -1.33 15.11 11.47
C ILE A 41 -0.23 14.16 11.92
N THR A 42 0.95 14.74 12.15
CA THR A 42 2.24 14.13 12.51
C THR A 42 2.99 13.44 11.36
N GLY A 43 4.19 13.93 11.04
CA GLY A 43 5.14 13.22 10.15
C GLY A 43 5.48 11.79 10.63
N THR A 44 4.98 11.37 11.79
CA THR A 44 4.98 10.01 12.29
C THR A 44 4.23 9.06 11.35
N LEU A 45 3.03 9.40 10.88
CA LEU A 45 2.30 8.52 9.94
C LEU A 45 3.06 8.33 8.62
N LEU A 46 3.68 9.39 8.11
CA LEU A 46 4.46 9.30 6.89
C LEU A 46 5.67 8.35 7.04
N ARG A 47 6.32 8.38 8.21
CA ARG A 47 7.48 7.53 8.50
C ARG A 47 7.12 6.10 8.86
N SER A 48 5.89 5.85 9.31
CA SER A 48 5.44 4.51 9.70
C SER A 48 4.94 3.66 8.54
N ILE A 49 4.68 4.25 7.36
CA ILE A 49 4.39 3.47 6.16
C ILE A 49 5.67 2.79 5.70
N THR A 50 5.69 1.47 5.79
CA THR A 50 6.86 0.64 5.48
C THR A 50 6.46 -0.61 4.74
N THR A 51 7.41 -1.14 3.98
CA THR A 51 7.31 -2.41 3.28
C THR A 51 7.98 -3.51 4.09
N GLU A 52 7.28 -4.62 4.28
CA GLU A 52 7.82 -5.87 4.79
C GLU A 52 7.80 -6.94 3.68
N LEU A 53 8.91 -7.65 3.50
CA LEU A 53 9.01 -8.75 2.54
C LEU A 53 8.94 -10.07 3.29
N LEU A 54 7.92 -10.85 2.99
CA LEU A 54 7.61 -12.14 3.62
C LEU A 54 7.87 -13.28 2.62
N ALA A 55 7.80 -14.52 3.11
CA ALA A 55 7.95 -15.73 2.29
C ALA A 55 9.15 -15.68 1.32
N GLU A 56 10.34 -15.34 1.81
CA GLU A 56 11.58 -15.19 1.01
C GLU A 56 11.48 -14.20 -0.17
N GLY A 57 10.56 -13.23 -0.10
CA GLY A 57 10.31 -12.22 -1.13
C GLY A 57 9.20 -12.56 -2.11
N TYR A 58 8.45 -13.64 -1.89
CA TYR A 58 7.24 -13.96 -2.66
C TYR A 58 5.99 -13.24 -2.14
N GLU A 59 6.09 -12.61 -0.98
CA GLU A 59 5.03 -11.81 -0.38
C GLU A 59 5.59 -10.45 0.02
N GLY A 60 4.79 -9.40 -0.17
CA GLY A 60 5.13 -8.04 0.21
C GLY A 60 3.93 -7.39 0.88
N GLU A 61 4.09 -6.99 2.13
CA GLU A 61 3.09 -6.26 2.89
C GLU A 61 3.49 -4.78 2.97
N VAL A 62 2.54 -3.89 2.68
CA VAL A 62 2.75 -2.44 2.84
C VAL A 62 1.69 -1.94 3.80
N GLY A 63 2.12 -1.45 4.95
CA GLY A 63 1.23 -1.10 6.04
C GLY A 63 1.80 0.01 6.90
N THR A 64 1.13 0.28 8.01
CA THR A 64 1.55 1.27 8.99
C THR A 64 1.22 0.77 10.38
N VAL A 65 2.17 0.95 11.30
CA VAL A 65 2.05 0.53 12.71
C VAL A 65 1.30 1.53 13.59
N VAL A 66 0.84 2.64 13.01
CA VAL A 66 0.22 3.73 13.75
C VAL A 66 -1.27 3.49 13.93
N GLU A 67 -1.73 3.44 15.18
CA GLU A 67 -3.12 3.10 15.51
C GLU A 67 -4.17 4.02 14.89
N TYR A 68 -3.86 5.31 14.72
CA TYR A 68 -4.82 6.24 14.13
C TYR A 68 -4.83 6.24 12.59
N ALA A 69 -3.95 5.47 11.95
CA ALA A 69 -3.84 5.40 10.51
C ALA A 69 -5.14 5.00 9.78
N PRO A 70 -5.96 4.04 10.28
CA PRO A 70 -7.24 3.71 9.67
C PRO A 70 -8.23 4.88 9.73
N TYR A 71 -8.19 5.70 10.77
CA TYR A 71 -9.07 6.87 10.87
C TYR A 71 -8.72 7.96 9.85
N VAL A 72 -7.45 8.02 9.41
CA VAL A 72 -7.03 8.92 8.32
C VAL A 72 -7.47 8.35 6.96
N GLU A 73 -7.31 7.05 6.76
CA GLU A 73 -7.67 6.35 5.51
C GLU A 73 -9.17 6.38 5.26
N PHE A 74 -9.97 6.02 6.27
CA PHE A 74 -11.41 5.77 6.14
C PHE A 74 -12.29 6.85 6.78
N GLY A 75 -11.68 7.82 7.46
CA GLY A 75 -12.39 8.84 8.22
C GLY A 75 -12.91 8.31 9.57
N HIS A 76 -13.36 9.22 10.43
CA HIS A 76 -13.99 8.87 11.71
C HIS A 76 -14.98 9.94 12.15
N ARG A 77 -15.86 9.59 13.10
CA ARG A 77 -16.67 10.58 13.81
C ARG A 77 -15.90 11.08 15.04
N GLY A 78 -15.41 12.31 14.96
CA GLY A 78 -14.79 12.99 16.10
C GLY A 78 -15.84 13.47 17.08
N ARG A 79 -15.51 13.49 18.38
CA ARG A 79 -16.32 14.11 19.42
C ARG A 79 -15.70 15.46 19.77
N ARG A 80 -16.54 16.47 19.95
CA ARG A 80 -16.12 17.78 20.44
C ARG A 80 -16.47 17.89 21.92
N THR A 81 -15.47 18.05 22.77
CA THR A 81 -15.64 18.36 24.20
C THR A 81 -15.23 19.80 24.48
N ILE A 82 -16.04 20.54 25.24
CA ILE A 82 -15.73 21.88 25.74
C ILE A 82 -15.98 21.84 27.25
N GLY A 83 -14.96 22.16 28.06
CA GLY A 83 -15.08 22.14 29.52
C GLY A 83 -15.34 20.76 30.14
N GLY A 84 -15.09 19.67 29.41
CA GLY A 84 -15.37 18.29 29.85
C GLY A 84 -16.73 17.73 29.40
N GLU A 85 -17.60 18.55 28.82
CA GLU A 85 -18.90 18.11 28.30
C GLU A 85 -18.86 17.89 26.78
N GLU A 86 -19.47 16.80 26.30
CA GLU A 86 -19.57 16.48 24.87
C GLU A 86 -20.66 17.36 24.23
N VAL A 87 -20.24 18.34 23.42
CA VAL A 87 -21.11 19.36 22.78
C VAL A 87 -21.49 19.01 21.34
N GLY A 88 -21.11 17.83 20.85
CA GLY A 88 -21.53 17.30 19.55
C GLY A 88 -20.43 16.56 18.78
N GLY A 89 -20.83 15.76 17.80
CA GLY A 89 -19.92 15.02 16.92
C GLY A 89 -19.65 15.74 15.59
N PHE A 90 -18.42 15.68 15.09
CA PHE A 90 -18.04 16.14 13.75
C PHE A 90 -17.52 14.97 12.92
N LEU A 91 -17.73 15.00 11.60
CA LEU A 91 -17.18 13.98 10.69
C LEU A 91 -15.80 14.44 10.19
N VAL A 92 -14.78 13.63 10.43
CA VAL A 92 -13.49 13.75 9.75
C VAL A 92 -13.59 12.93 8.47
N ARG A 93 -13.47 13.61 7.34
CA ARG A 93 -13.52 12.96 6.03
C ARG A 93 -12.30 12.08 5.82
N ALA A 94 -12.54 10.90 5.24
CA ALA A 94 -11.51 10.01 4.72
C ALA A 94 -10.56 10.75 3.79
N LYS A 95 -9.27 10.47 3.91
CA LYS A 95 -8.24 10.92 2.98
C LYS A 95 -7.41 9.70 2.56
N PRO A 96 -7.97 8.84 1.69
CA PRO A 96 -7.37 7.55 1.37
C PRO A 96 -5.99 7.72 0.74
N TYR A 97 -5.04 6.91 1.17
CA TYR A 97 -3.65 6.98 0.78
C TYR A 97 -3.07 5.59 0.52
N LEU A 98 -3.40 4.60 1.34
CA LEU A 98 -2.95 3.22 1.16
C LEU A 98 -3.80 2.48 0.11
N GLY A 99 -5.14 2.52 0.22
CA GLY A 99 -6.03 1.78 -0.68
C GLY A 99 -5.78 2.10 -2.15
N PRO A 100 -5.80 3.39 -2.57
CA PRO A 100 -5.53 3.76 -3.95
C PRO A 100 -4.12 3.37 -4.44
N ALA A 101 -3.12 3.42 -3.55
CA ALA A 101 -1.76 3.00 -3.90
C ALA A 101 -1.69 1.49 -4.18
N PHE A 102 -2.42 0.68 -3.42
CA PHE A 102 -2.54 -0.76 -3.63
C PHE A 102 -3.28 -1.12 -4.92
N GLU A 103 -4.42 -0.49 -5.19
CA GLU A 103 -5.22 -0.77 -6.39
C GLU A 103 -4.40 -0.54 -7.66
N ASP A 104 -3.71 0.60 -7.73
CA ASP A 104 -2.78 0.93 -8.80
C ASP A 104 -1.66 -0.11 -8.96
N ALA A 105 -1.05 -0.51 -7.83
CA ALA A 105 0.10 -1.39 -7.82
C ALA A 105 -0.25 -2.80 -8.26
N ILE A 106 -1.38 -3.33 -7.79
CA ILE A 106 -1.89 -4.66 -8.18
C ILE A 106 -2.21 -4.70 -9.66
N ALA A 107 -2.90 -3.68 -10.18
CA ALA A 107 -3.23 -3.60 -11.60
C ALA A 107 -1.94 -3.63 -12.46
N GLY A 108 -0.96 -2.79 -12.13
CA GLY A 108 0.31 -2.74 -12.85
C GLY A 108 1.14 -4.02 -12.72
N LEU A 109 1.17 -4.66 -11.54
CA LEU A 109 1.88 -5.92 -11.32
C LEU A 109 1.30 -7.04 -12.19
N LEU A 110 -0.03 -7.19 -12.20
CA LEU A 110 -0.70 -8.22 -12.99
C LEU A 110 -0.46 -8.03 -14.49
N GLU A 111 -0.45 -6.79 -14.98
CA GLU A 111 -0.12 -6.51 -16.38
C GLU A 111 1.31 -6.93 -16.74
N ARG A 112 2.29 -6.59 -15.90
CA ARG A 112 3.70 -6.95 -16.15
C ARG A 112 3.93 -8.46 -16.08
N LEU A 113 3.31 -9.15 -15.14
CA LEU A 113 3.34 -10.62 -15.07
C LEU A 113 2.68 -11.26 -16.30
N ARG A 114 1.50 -10.78 -16.71
CA ARG A 114 0.80 -11.27 -17.91
C ARG A 114 1.58 -11.04 -19.20
N ALA A 115 2.19 -9.87 -19.36
CA ALA A 115 3.01 -9.54 -20.53
C ALA A 115 4.20 -10.50 -20.66
N ARG A 116 4.87 -10.81 -19.54
CA ARG A 116 5.98 -11.76 -19.50
C ARG A 116 5.55 -13.20 -19.78
N LEU A 117 4.37 -13.63 -19.29
CA LEU A 117 3.83 -14.96 -19.59
C LEU A 117 3.43 -15.13 -21.07
N LYS A 118 2.95 -14.07 -21.71
CA LYS A 118 2.58 -14.09 -23.14
C LYS A 118 3.78 -13.94 -24.08
N GLY A 119 4.90 -13.39 -23.60
CA GLY A 119 6.11 -13.13 -24.37
C GLY A 119 7.26 -14.12 -24.14
N GLY A 120 6.97 -15.33 -23.64
CA GLY A 120 7.99 -16.38 -23.50
C GLY A 120 8.58 -16.77 -24.87
N PRO A 121 9.91 -16.97 -24.99
CA PRO A 121 10.59 -17.35 -26.23
C PRO A 121 10.08 -18.67 -26.83
#